data_AF-A0AAW0UCH2-F1
#
_entry.id   AF-A0AAW0UCH2-F1
#
_cell.length_a   1.000
_cell.length_b   1.000
_cell.length_c   1.000
_cell.angle_alpha   90.00
_cell.angle_beta   90.00
_cell.angle_gamma   90.00
#
_symmetry.space_group_name_H-M   'P 1'
#
loop_
_entity.id
_entity.type
_entity.pdbx_description
1 polymer ?
#
loop_
_entity_poly.entity_id
_entity_poly.type
_entity_poly.pdbx_seq_one_letter_code
_entity_poly.pdbx_strand_id
1 'polypeptide(L)'
;MAGVFQDTGNFSIFPGQGHWTAREEVRLLDAIEQYGYGNWEDIARHIETRTPEDARNKYISSYIEGNIGRVSWKPAMERLQLPIEHTTTDTGPLSPTLGSSLPTQPLSSEENTILGYMPHRDDFEREWDNDAETTIAPLFIHPVDDEEVDMALKLAQVDMYMRRLRERSRRKRVVRDFQIVPQFFKKEKEKVQVPPKKKSKDDRDSLAEKLRSVSQFQTASEHNNLISSLVRERELRTRIKELLRYRRNGIRHVEECHEFEVARARRDKKKENKKKAPSIHNFAFHAGQPASDSNDSNGPVRKVKRKRRKKSEMFSRKKIHASRYWRWKMAQRELERQRAERERRHEQLGGREQHSTGGPGGGSRGE
;
A
#
# COMPACT_ATOMS: atom_id res chain seq x y z
N MET A 1 51.18 -65.99 -28.59
CA MET A 1 50.41 -64.76 -28.30
C MET A 1 50.68 -64.40 -26.86
N ALA A 2 51.39 -63.29 -26.60
CA ALA A 2 51.56 -62.80 -25.24
C ALA A 2 50.19 -62.33 -24.74
N GLY A 3 49.70 -62.92 -23.65
CA GLY A 3 48.46 -62.48 -23.01
C GLY A 3 48.63 -61.04 -22.57
N VAL A 4 47.80 -60.14 -23.10
CA VAL A 4 47.72 -58.76 -22.63
C VAL A 4 47.23 -58.82 -21.19
N PHE A 5 48.12 -58.53 -20.24
CA PHE A 5 47.76 -58.43 -18.84
C PHE A 5 46.91 -57.18 -18.67
N GLN A 6 45.60 -57.36 -18.52
CA GLN A 6 44.68 -56.27 -18.26
C GLN A 6 44.50 -56.15 -16.74
N ASP A 7 45.07 -55.10 -16.16
CA ASP A 7 44.91 -54.79 -14.75
C ASP A 7 43.42 -54.56 -14.44
N THR A 8 42.91 -55.24 -13.40
CA THR A 8 41.50 -55.13 -12.99
C THR A 8 41.23 -53.89 -12.12
N GLY A 9 42.28 -53.13 -11.78
CA GLY A 9 42.17 -51.86 -11.06
C GLY A 9 41.72 -52.04 -9.60
N ASN A 10 41.88 -53.24 -9.04
CA ASN A 10 41.39 -53.60 -7.70
C ASN A 10 42.39 -53.29 -6.57
N PHE A 11 43.36 -52.41 -6.84
CA PHE A 11 44.34 -51.93 -5.86
C PHE A 11 43.96 -50.50 -5.42
N SER A 12 44.45 -50.06 -4.26
CA SER A 12 44.21 -48.70 -3.77
C SER A 12 45.30 -47.73 -4.22
N ILE A 13 44.91 -46.54 -4.68
CA ILE A 13 45.85 -45.50 -5.12
C ILE A 13 46.30 -44.57 -3.97
N PHE A 14 45.57 -44.52 -2.86
CA PHE A 14 45.93 -43.71 -1.69
C PHE A 14 46.12 -44.59 -0.44
N PRO A 15 47.37 -44.85 -0.02
CA PRO A 15 47.63 -45.70 1.13
C PRO A 15 47.05 -45.08 2.41
N GLY A 16 46.26 -45.87 3.16
CA GLY A 16 45.67 -45.46 4.44
C GLY A 16 44.33 -44.72 4.37
N GLN A 17 43.79 -44.46 3.18
CA GLN A 17 42.48 -43.79 3.01
C GLN A 17 41.38 -44.74 2.52
N GLY A 18 41.08 -45.74 3.35
CA GLY A 18 39.97 -46.68 3.13
C GLY A 18 40.11 -47.59 1.92
N HIS A 19 39.17 -48.53 1.77
CA HIS A 19 39.15 -49.53 0.69
C HIS A 19 38.71 -48.94 -0.67
N TRP A 20 39.16 -47.74 -1.05
CA TRP A 20 38.89 -47.21 -2.39
C TRP A 20 39.83 -47.85 -3.39
N THR A 21 39.24 -48.47 -4.42
CA THR A 21 40.00 -49.10 -5.51
C THR A 21 40.25 -48.09 -6.63
N ALA A 22 41.32 -48.29 -7.40
CA ALA A 22 41.67 -47.46 -8.54
C ALA A 22 40.51 -47.38 -9.55
N ARG A 23 39.76 -48.47 -9.72
CA ARG A 23 38.56 -48.51 -10.57
C ARG A 23 37.42 -47.62 -10.04
N GLU A 24 37.19 -47.61 -8.73
CA GLU A 24 36.18 -46.71 -8.13
C GLU A 24 36.60 -45.24 -8.22
N GLU A 25 37.90 -44.97 -8.11
CA GLU A 25 38.46 -43.62 -8.24
C GLU A 25 38.29 -43.08 -9.67
N VAL A 26 38.57 -43.90 -10.68
CA VAL A 26 38.32 -43.53 -12.09
C VAL A 26 36.83 -43.26 -12.32
N ARG A 27 35.94 -44.15 -11.85
CA ARG A 27 34.49 -43.93 -11.96
C ARG A 27 34.03 -42.65 -11.25
N LEU A 28 34.61 -42.31 -10.11
CA LEU A 28 34.33 -41.08 -9.39
C LEU A 28 34.70 -39.86 -10.22
N LEU A 29 35.88 -39.85 -10.83
CA LEU A 29 36.34 -38.74 -11.67
C LEU A 29 35.52 -38.63 -12.97
N ASP A 30 35.24 -39.75 -13.64
CA ASP A 30 34.39 -39.79 -14.84
C ASP A 30 32.97 -39.29 -14.54
N ALA A 31 32.41 -39.68 -13.39
CA ALA A 31 31.10 -39.20 -12.96
C ALA A 31 31.10 -37.70 -12.65
N ILE A 32 32.17 -37.17 -12.06
CA ILE A 32 32.29 -35.74 -11.79
C ILE A 32 32.42 -34.94 -13.09
N GLU A 33 33.13 -35.47 -14.09
CA GLU A 33 33.20 -34.87 -15.42
C GLU A 33 31.82 -34.84 -16.10
N GLN A 34 31.04 -35.92 -15.98
CA GLN A 34 29.73 -36.05 -16.64
C GLN A 34 28.61 -35.26 -15.94
N TYR A 35 28.49 -35.35 -14.62
CA TYR A 35 27.35 -34.77 -13.86
C TYR A 35 27.68 -33.43 -13.20
N GLY A 36 28.96 -33.06 -13.16
CA GLY A 36 29.44 -31.84 -12.52
C GLY A 36 29.57 -31.96 -11.00
N TYR A 37 30.49 -31.17 -10.45
CA TYR A 37 30.73 -31.09 -9.01
C TYR A 37 29.47 -30.62 -8.25
N GLY A 38 29.13 -31.31 -7.16
CA GLY A 38 27.99 -30.97 -6.31
C GLY A 38 26.77 -31.87 -6.50
N ASN A 39 26.67 -32.59 -7.62
CA ASN A 39 25.59 -33.54 -7.88
C ASN A 39 25.91 -34.96 -7.35
N TRP A 40 26.13 -35.05 -6.04
CA TRP A 40 26.65 -36.27 -5.39
C TRP A 40 25.73 -37.48 -5.49
N GLU A 41 24.42 -37.26 -5.65
CA GLU A 41 23.44 -38.35 -5.80
C GLU A 41 23.58 -39.08 -7.14
N ASP A 42 23.76 -38.33 -8.24
CA ASP A 42 23.99 -38.91 -9.56
C ASP A 42 25.39 -39.53 -9.64
N ILE A 43 26.39 -38.88 -9.02
CA ILE A 43 27.77 -39.39 -8.97
C ILE A 43 27.84 -40.73 -8.24
N ALA A 44 27.19 -40.86 -7.08
CA ALA A 44 27.14 -42.12 -6.33
C ALA A 44 26.46 -43.24 -7.12
N ARG A 45 25.36 -42.92 -7.83
CA ARG A 45 24.69 -43.88 -8.72
C ARG A 45 25.59 -44.37 -9.85
N HIS A 46 26.45 -43.50 -10.38
CA HIS A 46 27.42 -43.87 -11.42
C HIS A 46 28.59 -44.73 -10.90
N ILE A 47 28.99 -44.54 -9.65
CA ILE A 47 30.01 -45.37 -9.01
C ILE A 47 29.45 -46.75 -8.64
N GLU A 48 28.14 -46.81 -8.32
CA GLU A 48 27.33 -47.98 -7.94
C GLU A 48 27.67 -48.58 -6.56
N THR A 49 28.91 -48.45 -6.10
CA THR A 49 29.41 -49.13 -4.88
C THR A 49 29.48 -48.25 -3.64
N ARG A 50 29.21 -46.93 -3.75
CA ARG A 50 29.46 -45.93 -2.70
C ARG A 50 28.28 -45.01 -2.48
N THR A 51 28.20 -44.44 -1.28
CA THR A 51 27.18 -43.45 -0.92
C THR A 51 27.57 -42.06 -1.46
N PRO A 52 26.60 -41.14 -1.63
CA PRO A 52 26.88 -39.75 -2.02
C PRO A 52 27.81 -39.02 -1.04
N GLU A 53 27.68 -39.30 0.26
CA GLU A 53 28.53 -38.71 1.29
C GLU A 53 29.97 -39.24 1.19
N ASP A 54 30.15 -40.54 0.96
CA ASP A 54 31.47 -41.14 0.77
C ASP A 54 32.16 -40.61 -0.48
N ALA A 55 31.42 -40.52 -1.61
CA ALA A 55 31.94 -39.98 -2.87
C ALA A 55 32.38 -38.51 -2.71
N ARG A 56 31.55 -37.70 -2.03
CA ARG A 56 31.88 -36.30 -1.70
C ARG A 56 33.13 -36.21 -0.85
N ASN A 57 33.17 -36.92 0.27
CA ASN A 57 34.28 -36.85 1.22
C ASN A 57 35.57 -37.34 0.60
N LYS A 58 35.50 -38.40 -0.23
CA LYS A 58 36.65 -38.92 -0.95
C LYS A 58 37.20 -37.91 -1.94
N TYR A 59 36.33 -37.32 -2.76
CA TYR A 59 36.76 -36.34 -3.76
C TYR A 59 37.41 -35.11 -3.11
N ILE A 60 36.76 -34.56 -2.07
CA ILE A 60 37.27 -33.40 -1.35
C ILE A 60 38.61 -33.70 -0.68
N SER A 61 38.69 -34.78 0.10
CA SER A 61 39.92 -35.11 0.86
C SER A 61 41.12 -35.47 -0.03
N SER A 62 40.90 -36.10 -1.19
CA SER A 62 41.98 -36.57 -2.06
C SER A 62 42.36 -35.57 -3.17
N TYR A 63 41.37 -34.92 -3.81
CA TYR A 63 41.58 -34.11 -5.02
C TYR A 63 41.43 -32.59 -4.80
N ILE A 64 40.82 -32.14 -3.71
CA ILE A 64 40.67 -30.70 -3.40
C ILE A 64 41.62 -30.31 -2.26
N GLU A 65 41.43 -30.94 -1.10
CA GLU A 65 42.24 -30.71 0.10
C GLU A 65 43.48 -31.59 0.14
N GLY A 66 43.51 -32.66 -0.64
CA GLY A 66 44.63 -33.59 -0.69
C GLY A 66 45.86 -33.03 -1.40
N ASN A 67 46.92 -33.84 -1.46
CA ASN A 67 48.18 -33.45 -2.09
C ASN A 67 47.98 -33.09 -3.57
N ILE A 68 47.08 -33.80 -4.27
CA ILE A 68 46.76 -33.52 -5.67
C ILE A 68 46.16 -32.12 -5.79
N GLY A 69 45.12 -31.81 -5.00
CA GLY A 69 44.46 -30.50 -5.03
C GLY A 69 45.39 -29.35 -4.67
N ARG A 70 46.23 -29.50 -3.64
CA ARG A 70 47.20 -28.44 -3.28
C ARG A 70 48.18 -28.11 -4.40
N VAL A 71 48.57 -29.11 -5.21
CA VAL A 71 49.54 -28.93 -6.32
C VAL A 71 48.84 -28.51 -7.61
N SER A 72 47.64 -29.00 -7.90
CA SER A 72 46.90 -28.67 -9.12
C SER A 72 46.16 -27.34 -9.03
N TRP A 73 45.60 -27.00 -7.85
CA TRP A 73 44.73 -25.86 -7.67
C TRP A 73 45.47 -24.53 -7.63
N LYS A 74 46.67 -24.44 -7.01
CA LYS A 74 47.45 -23.20 -6.96
C LYS A 74 47.85 -22.68 -8.35
N PRO A 75 48.48 -23.49 -9.23
CA PRO A 75 48.79 -23.05 -10.59
C PRO A 75 47.54 -22.81 -11.44
N ALA A 76 46.44 -23.55 -11.19
CA ALA A 76 45.17 -23.32 -11.86
C ALA A 76 44.55 -21.98 -11.45
N MET A 77 44.55 -21.64 -10.16
CA MET A 77 44.11 -20.34 -9.63
C MET A 77 44.95 -19.18 -10.15
N GLU A 78 46.27 -19.36 -10.33
CA GLU A 78 47.15 -18.31 -10.85
C GLU A 78 46.97 -18.09 -12.36
N ARG A 79 46.63 -19.15 -13.10
CA ARG A 79 46.34 -19.09 -14.55
C ARG A 79 44.93 -18.60 -14.84
N LEU A 80 43.98 -18.95 -13.99
CA LEU A 80 42.69 -18.30 -13.96
C LEU A 80 42.98 -16.88 -13.48
N GLN A 81 43.11 -15.94 -14.42
CA GLN A 81 42.83 -14.54 -14.14
C GLN A 81 41.34 -14.45 -13.77
N LEU A 82 40.94 -15.08 -12.66
CA LEU A 82 39.66 -14.86 -12.04
C LEU A 82 39.60 -13.34 -11.91
N PRO A 83 38.53 -12.70 -12.39
CA PRO A 83 38.34 -11.29 -12.15
C PRO A 83 38.58 -11.07 -10.66
N ILE A 84 39.66 -10.36 -10.33
CA ILE A 84 39.85 -9.90 -8.98
C ILE A 84 38.58 -9.11 -8.73
N GLU A 85 37.78 -9.51 -7.74
CA GLU A 85 36.68 -8.69 -7.26
C GLU A 85 37.29 -7.38 -6.75
N HIS A 86 37.43 -6.43 -7.66
CA HIS A 86 37.75 -5.03 -7.36
C HIS A 86 36.53 -4.31 -6.79
N THR A 87 35.41 -5.02 -6.61
CA THR A 87 34.38 -4.72 -5.65
C THR A 87 34.97 -4.82 -4.24
N THR A 88 35.83 -3.85 -3.89
CA THR A 88 35.79 -3.30 -2.52
C THR A 88 34.32 -3.11 -2.19
N THR A 89 33.90 -3.38 -0.95
CA THR A 89 32.55 -3.04 -0.49
C THR A 89 32.30 -1.57 -0.81
N ASP A 90 31.69 -1.31 -1.97
CA ASP A 90 31.42 0.03 -2.43
C ASP A 90 30.47 0.56 -1.36
N THR A 91 30.88 1.57 -0.62
CA THR A 91 29.99 2.33 0.26
C THR A 91 29.50 3.59 -0.45
N GLY A 92 29.85 3.71 -1.73
CA GLY A 92 29.38 4.74 -2.63
C GLY A 92 27.87 4.63 -2.90
N PRO A 93 27.33 5.65 -3.56
CA PRO A 93 25.89 5.83 -3.75
C PRO A 93 25.22 4.73 -4.61
N LEU A 94 25.97 3.78 -5.15
CA LEU A 94 25.51 2.68 -6.01
C LEU A 94 25.76 1.29 -5.41
N SER A 95 26.23 1.20 -4.16
CA SER A 95 26.46 -0.06 -3.49
C SER A 95 25.26 -1.00 -3.55
N PRO A 96 25.44 -2.30 -3.86
CA PRO A 96 24.37 -3.29 -3.72
C PRO A 96 23.84 -3.36 -2.28
N THR A 97 24.64 -2.96 -1.29
CA THR A 97 24.26 -2.86 0.13
C THR A 97 23.35 -1.65 0.41
N LEU A 98 23.37 -0.59 -0.39
CA LEU A 98 22.49 0.58 -0.21
C LEU A 98 21.02 0.26 -0.54
N GLY A 99 20.78 -0.77 -1.37
CA GLY A 99 19.45 -1.20 -1.78
C GLY A 99 18.78 -2.20 -0.84
N SER A 100 19.53 -2.83 0.08
CA SER A 100 19.09 -4.01 0.84
C SER A 100 18.36 -3.71 2.16
N SER A 101 18.23 -2.45 2.57
CA SER A 101 17.66 -2.14 3.90
C SER A 101 16.16 -2.42 4.02
N LEU A 102 15.43 -2.56 2.92
CA LEU A 102 13.99 -2.82 2.97
C LEU A 102 13.77 -4.32 2.73
N PRO A 103 13.24 -5.06 3.73
CA PRO A 103 13.05 -6.51 3.61
C PRO A 103 12.21 -6.85 2.38
N THR A 104 12.64 -7.89 1.65
CA THR A 104 11.90 -8.49 0.53
C THR A 104 10.50 -8.86 1.00
N GLN A 105 9.48 -8.40 0.28
CA GLN A 105 8.09 -8.61 0.69
C GLN A 105 7.69 -10.07 0.49
N PRO A 106 7.08 -10.73 1.49
CA PRO A 106 6.59 -12.09 1.34
C PRO A 106 5.32 -12.07 0.48
N LEU A 107 5.47 -12.41 -0.80
CA LEU A 107 4.37 -12.67 -1.73
C LEU A 107 4.12 -14.18 -1.84
N SER A 108 2.89 -14.57 -2.18
CA SER A 108 2.58 -15.97 -2.47
C SER A 108 3.38 -16.48 -3.68
N SER A 109 3.67 -17.78 -3.74
CA SER A 109 4.32 -18.40 -4.90
C SER A 109 3.61 -18.06 -6.23
N GLU A 110 2.28 -18.07 -6.22
CA GLU A 110 1.47 -17.71 -7.39
C GLU A 110 1.61 -16.22 -7.78
N GLU A 111 1.66 -15.32 -6.79
CA GLU A 111 1.83 -13.88 -7.00
C GLU A 111 3.23 -13.57 -7.55
N ASN A 112 4.25 -14.29 -7.08
CA ASN A 112 5.62 -14.20 -7.60
C ASN A 112 5.70 -14.61 -9.07
N THR A 113 5.07 -15.72 -9.43
CA THR A 113 5.02 -16.20 -10.82
C THR A 113 4.30 -15.22 -11.74
N ILE A 114 3.17 -14.65 -11.31
CA ILE A 114 2.42 -13.66 -12.11
C ILE A 114 3.27 -12.40 -12.38
N LEU A 115 4.12 -12.01 -11.43
CA LEU A 115 5.01 -10.86 -11.56
C LEU A 115 6.34 -11.18 -12.24
N GLY A 116 6.68 -12.45 -12.42
CA GLY A 116 8.04 -12.88 -12.75
C GLY A 116 9.05 -12.41 -11.68
N TYR A 117 8.63 -12.27 -10.42
CA TYR A 117 9.51 -11.84 -9.35
C TYR A 117 10.23 -13.05 -8.73
N MET A 118 11.54 -12.95 -8.57
CA MET A 118 12.41 -13.99 -8.02
C MET A 118 12.80 -13.64 -6.58
N PRO A 119 12.15 -14.23 -5.55
CA PRO A 119 12.29 -13.77 -4.17
C PRO A 119 13.71 -13.91 -3.60
N HIS A 120 14.43 -14.98 -3.97
CA HIS A 120 15.80 -15.22 -3.52
C HIS A 120 16.84 -14.29 -4.17
N ARG A 121 16.47 -13.62 -5.26
CA ARG A 121 17.33 -12.68 -6.00
C ARG A 121 16.93 -11.22 -5.80
N ASP A 122 15.75 -10.95 -5.25
CA ASP A 122 15.15 -9.61 -5.19
C ASP A 122 15.12 -8.93 -6.59
N ASP A 123 14.77 -9.72 -7.61
CA ASP A 123 14.90 -9.35 -9.02
C ASP A 123 13.67 -9.80 -9.83
N PHE A 124 13.39 -9.13 -10.94
CA PHE A 124 12.33 -9.52 -11.86
C PHE A 124 12.92 -10.20 -13.11
N GLU A 125 12.22 -11.18 -13.66
CA GLU A 125 12.60 -11.82 -14.94
C GLU A 125 12.70 -10.80 -16.08
N ARG A 126 11.84 -9.77 -16.06
CA ARG A 126 11.91 -8.64 -16.98
C ARG A 126 11.95 -7.33 -16.20
N GLU A 127 13.07 -6.65 -16.30
CA GLU A 127 13.30 -5.39 -15.61
C GLU A 127 12.68 -4.20 -16.34
N TRP A 128 12.53 -3.10 -15.60
CA TRP A 128 12.25 -1.81 -16.25
C TRP A 128 13.43 -1.46 -17.15
N ASP A 129 13.14 -1.19 -18.42
CA ASP A 129 14.14 -0.87 -19.43
C ASP A 129 15.16 -2.03 -19.63
N ASN A 130 14.64 -3.22 -19.93
CA ASN A 130 15.40 -4.47 -20.02
C ASN A 130 16.53 -4.48 -21.06
N ASP A 131 16.43 -3.63 -22.09
CA ASP A 131 17.41 -3.56 -23.18
C ASP A 131 18.49 -2.49 -22.91
N ALA A 132 18.66 -2.04 -21.66
CA ALA A 132 19.66 -1.02 -21.33
C ALA A 132 21.08 -1.49 -21.61
N GLU A 133 21.31 -2.77 -21.32
CA GLU A 133 22.56 -3.49 -21.50
C GLU A 133 22.94 -3.59 -22.98
N THR A 134 21.99 -3.55 -23.91
CA THR A 134 22.26 -3.54 -25.36
C THR A 134 23.12 -2.35 -25.80
N THR A 135 23.03 -1.21 -25.10
CA THR A 135 23.84 -0.02 -25.44
C THR A 135 25.33 -0.23 -25.16
N ILE A 136 25.65 -1.06 -24.17
CA ILE A 136 27.03 -1.35 -23.76
C ILE A 136 27.53 -2.70 -24.27
N ALA A 137 26.64 -3.60 -24.70
CA ALA A 137 27.00 -4.93 -25.20
C ALA A 137 28.08 -4.92 -26.32
N PRO A 138 28.07 -4.00 -27.31
CA PRO A 138 29.10 -3.96 -28.33
C PRO A 138 30.35 -3.17 -27.92
N LEU A 139 30.40 -2.61 -26.71
CA LEU A 139 31.54 -1.82 -26.26
C LEU A 139 32.74 -2.73 -25.99
N PHE A 140 33.80 -2.49 -26.76
CA PHE A 140 35.11 -3.08 -26.52
C PHE A 140 36.12 -1.96 -26.36
N ILE A 141 36.91 -1.98 -25.29
CA ILE A 141 37.97 -0.99 -25.03
C ILE A 141 39.27 -1.59 -25.57
N HIS A 142 39.90 -0.91 -26.53
CA HIS A 142 41.20 -1.29 -27.07
C HIS A 142 42.26 -0.27 -26.61
N PRO A 143 43.01 -0.55 -25.52
CA PRO A 143 43.86 0.46 -24.87
C PRO A 143 44.99 1.04 -25.75
N VAL A 144 45.32 0.37 -26.86
CA VAL A 144 46.41 0.76 -27.77
C VAL A 144 45.88 1.47 -29.03
N ASP A 145 44.65 1.19 -29.43
CA ASP A 145 44.09 1.67 -30.71
C ASP A 145 43.02 2.74 -30.50
N ASP A 146 42.39 2.78 -29.32
CA ASP A 146 41.39 3.79 -28.99
C ASP A 146 42.07 5.14 -28.80
N GLU A 147 41.71 6.09 -29.66
CA GLU A 147 42.09 7.49 -29.47
C GLU A 147 41.34 8.10 -28.28
N GLU A 148 41.79 9.25 -27.79
CA GLU A 148 41.14 9.96 -26.69
C GLU A 148 39.65 10.24 -26.96
N VAL A 149 39.30 10.53 -28.22
CA VAL A 149 37.92 10.76 -28.65
C VAL A 149 37.08 9.48 -28.60
N ASP A 150 37.64 8.33 -29.02
CA ASP A 150 36.97 7.04 -28.94
C ASP A 150 36.73 6.62 -27.49
N MET A 151 37.75 6.80 -26.65
CA MET A 151 37.63 6.57 -25.21
C MET A 151 36.55 7.45 -24.59
N ALA A 152 36.53 8.75 -24.92
CA ALA A 152 35.51 9.69 -24.43
C ALA A 152 34.09 9.30 -24.89
N LEU A 153 33.94 8.84 -26.14
CA LEU A 153 32.66 8.36 -26.67
C LEU A 153 32.17 7.11 -25.94
N LYS A 154 33.06 6.13 -25.73
CA LYS A 154 32.74 4.91 -24.98
C LYS A 154 32.36 5.22 -23.53
N LEU A 155 33.09 6.13 -22.87
CA LEU A 155 32.76 6.60 -21.53
C LEU A 155 31.40 7.31 -21.48
N ALA A 156 31.05 8.11 -22.50
CA ALA A 156 29.74 8.75 -22.59
C ALA A 156 28.62 7.71 -22.73
N GLN A 157 28.81 6.65 -23.53
CA GLN A 157 27.86 5.54 -23.63
C GLN A 157 27.70 4.79 -22.31
N VAL A 158 28.79 4.58 -21.56
CA VAL A 158 28.73 4.01 -20.21
C VAL A 158 27.97 4.94 -19.26
N ASP A 159 28.19 6.25 -19.28
CA ASP A 159 27.43 7.19 -18.43
C ASP A 159 25.93 7.19 -18.78
N MET A 160 25.57 7.12 -20.07
CA MET A 160 24.18 6.96 -20.50
C MET A 160 23.56 5.68 -19.92
N TYR A 161 24.26 4.55 -19.96
CA TYR A 161 23.83 3.31 -19.33
C TYR A 161 23.69 3.44 -17.80
N MET A 162 24.67 4.07 -17.12
CA MET A 162 24.61 4.33 -15.67
C MET A 162 23.41 5.17 -15.27
N ARG A 163 22.97 6.12 -16.11
CA ARG A 163 21.74 6.90 -15.86
C ARG A 163 20.49 6.02 -15.94
N ARG A 164 20.44 5.09 -16.90
CA ARG A 164 19.33 4.11 -17.03
C ARG A 164 19.29 3.17 -15.81
N LEU A 165 20.44 2.68 -15.36
CA LEU A 165 20.53 1.88 -14.13
C LEU A 165 20.04 2.63 -12.89
N ARG A 166 20.48 3.88 -12.70
CA ARG A 166 20.03 4.72 -11.57
C ARG A 166 18.51 4.86 -11.54
N GLU A 167 17.91 5.03 -12.71
CA GLU A 167 16.47 5.22 -12.88
C GLU A 167 15.69 3.91 -12.67
N ARG A 168 16.27 2.76 -13.05
CA ARG A 168 15.77 1.41 -12.69
C ARG A 168 15.80 1.18 -11.18
N SER A 169 16.93 1.44 -10.53
CA SER A 169 17.07 1.32 -9.07
C SER A 169 16.12 2.27 -8.32
N ARG A 170 15.93 3.50 -8.84
CA ARG A 170 14.97 4.45 -8.27
C ARG A 170 13.54 3.91 -8.34
N ARG A 171 13.12 3.33 -9.46
CA ARG A 171 11.79 2.70 -9.58
C ARG A 171 11.62 1.54 -8.62
N LYS A 172 12.60 0.62 -8.51
CA LYS A 172 12.55 -0.48 -7.53
C LYS A 172 12.34 0.04 -6.11
N ARG A 173 13.08 1.08 -5.71
CA ARG A 173 12.91 1.74 -4.40
C ARG A 173 11.50 2.28 -4.21
N VAL A 174 10.97 3.03 -5.18
CA VAL A 174 9.61 3.59 -5.10
C VAL A 174 8.54 2.49 -5.00
N VAL A 175 8.66 1.43 -5.80
CA VAL A 175 7.73 0.29 -5.76
C VAL A 175 7.69 -0.35 -4.38
N ARG A 176 8.86 -0.52 -3.76
CA ARG A 176 9.01 -1.12 -2.44
C ARG A 176 8.51 -0.22 -1.32
N ASP A 177 8.96 1.04 -1.31
CA ASP A 177 8.61 2.02 -0.27
C ASP A 177 7.10 2.29 -0.24
N PHE A 178 6.47 2.48 -1.41
CA PHE A 178 5.03 2.68 -1.52
C PHE A 178 4.22 1.38 -1.41
N GLN A 179 4.87 0.22 -1.27
CA GLN A 179 4.23 -1.10 -1.21
C GLN A 179 3.24 -1.30 -2.36
N ILE A 180 3.64 -0.93 -3.58
CA ILE A 180 2.74 -0.89 -4.75
C ILE A 180 2.22 -2.31 -5.07
N VAL A 181 3.07 -3.32 -4.96
CA VAL A 181 2.73 -4.71 -5.28
C VAL A 181 1.66 -5.29 -4.32
N PRO A 182 1.82 -5.23 -2.99
CA PRO A 182 0.76 -5.65 -2.06
C PRO A 182 -0.55 -4.88 -2.26
N GLN A 183 -0.47 -3.57 -2.50
CA GLN A 183 -1.66 -2.76 -2.74
C GLN A 183 -2.38 -3.16 -4.02
N PHE A 184 -1.65 -3.57 -5.06
CA PHE A 184 -2.21 -4.07 -6.31
C PHE A 184 -2.99 -5.36 -6.08
N PHE A 185 -2.37 -6.38 -5.47
CA PHE A 185 -3.06 -7.65 -5.20
C PHE A 185 -4.21 -7.52 -4.21
N LYS A 186 -4.08 -6.65 -3.20
CA LYS A 186 -5.18 -6.34 -2.29
C LYS A 186 -6.40 -5.78 -3.06
N LYS A 187 -6.17 -4.84 -3.98
CA LYS A 187 -7.25 -4.26 -4.81
C LYS A 187 -7.86 -5.29 -5.76
N GLU A 188 -7.06 -6.18 -6.34
CA GLU A 188 -7.57 -7.28 -7.17
C GLU A 188 -8.46 -8.23 -6.37
N LYS A 189 -8.01 -8.67 -5.19
CA LYS A 189 -8.80 -9.52 -4.29
C LYS A 189 -10.11 -8.85 -3.85
N GLU A 190 -10.08 -7.55 -3.53
CA GLU A 190 -11.27 -6.78 -3.16
C GLU A 190 -12.30 -6.65 -4.30
N LYS A 191 -11.86 -6.54 -5.56
CA LYS A 191 -12.76 -6.49 -6.73
C LYS A 191 -13.51 -7.80 -6.96
N VAL A 192 -12.85 -8.94 -6.72
CA VAL A 192 -13.44 -10.27 -6.93
C VAL A 192 -14.48 -10.59 -5.86
N GLN A 193 -14.28 -10.14 -4.62
CA GLN A 193 -15.14 -10.50 -3.48
C GLN A 193 -16.37 -9.61 -3.29
N VAL A 194 -16.37 -8.36 -3.77
CA VAL A 194 -17.48 -7.41 -3.51
C VAL A 194 -17.86 -6.62 -4.77
N PRO A 195 -19.14 -6.62 -5.22
CA PRO A 195 -19.57 -5.78 -6.32
C PRO A 195 -19.33 -4.31 -5.99
N PRO A 196 -18.90 -3.48 -6.96
CA PRO A 196 -18.40 -2.14 -6.69
C PRO A 196 -19.53 -1.24 -6.15
N LYS A 197 -19.65 -1.16 -4.83
CA LYS A 197 -20.35 -0.04 -4.19
C LYS A 197 -19.55 1.20 -4.57
N LYS A 198 -20.21 2.19 -5.18
CA LYS A 198 -19.65 3.53 -5.38
C LYS A 198 -19.28 4.09 -4.01
N LYS A 199 -18.07 3.79 -3.51
CA LYS A 199 -17.48 4.50 -2.38
C LYS A 199 -17.46 5.97 -2.84
N SER A 200 -18.14 6.83 -2.10
CA SER A 200 -17.97 8.27 -2.24
C SER A 200 -16.46 8.52 -2.25
N LYS A 201 -15.93 9.09 -3.34
CA LYS A 201 -14.50 9.34 -3.48
C LYS A 201 -14.04 10.11 -2.25
N ASP A 202 -13.29 9.44 -1.39
CA ASP A 202 -12.86 10.02 -0.12
C ASP A 202 -12.00 11.25 -0.42
N ASP A 203 -12.14 12.30 0.37
CA ASP A 203 -11.37 13.54 0.18
C ASP A 203 -9.87 13.23 0.20
N ARG A 204 -9.46 12.25 1.02
CA ARG A 204 -8.11 11.69 1.07
C ARG A 204 -7.69 11.05 -0.25
N ASP A 205 -8.48 10.15 -0.82
CA ASP A 205 -8.17 9.48 -2.10
C ASP A 205 -8.12 10.48 -3.25
N SER A 206 -9.00 11.49 -3.24
CA SER A 206 -9.00 12.56 -4.24
C SER A 206 -7.72 13.39 -4.20
N LEU A 207 -7.14 13.56 -3.01
CA LEU A 207 -5.93 14.32 -2.81
C LEU A 207 -4.69 13.48 -3.15
N ALA A 208 -4.69 12.21 -2.74
CA ALA A 208 -3.65 11.25 -3.10
C ALA A 208 -3.49 11.15 -4.62
N GLU A 209 -4.59 11.09 -5.37
CA GLU A 209 -4.54 11.06 -6.84
C GLU A 209 -3.98 12.35 -7.44
N LYS A 210 -4.34 13.51 -6.89
CA LYS A 210 -3.81 14.81 -7.34
C LYS A 210 -2.33 15.00 -7.04
N LEU A 211 -1.84 14.41 -5.95
CA LEU A 211 -0.45 14.52 -5.51
C LEU A 211 0.41 13.36 -5.99
N ARG A 212 -0.14 12.43 -6.78
CA ARG A 212 0.57 11.25 -7.28
C ARG A 212 1.85 11.58 -8.04
N SER A 213 1.88 12.65 -8.82
CA SER A 213 3.10 13.07 -9.54
C SER A 213 4.22 13.56 -8.61
N VAL A 214 3.86 14.00 -7.40
CA VAL A 214 4.79 14.48 -6.36
C VAL A 214 5.32 13.33 -5.52
N SER A 215 4.65 12.17 -5.52
CA SER A 215 5.06 11.00 -4.73
C SER A 215 6.43 10.46 -5.14
N GLN A 216 6.93 10.80 -6.32
CA GLN A 216 8.24 10.38 -6.79
C GLN A 216 9.42 11.10 -6.11
N PHE A 217 9.14 12.20 -5.39
CA PHE A 217 10.14 13.05 -4.74
C PHE A 217 10.12 12.93 -3.21
N GLN A 218 9.31 12.01 -2.68
CA GLN A 218 9.08 11.83 -1.25
C GLN A 218 9.11 10.35 -0.92
N THR A 219 9.52 10.01 0.29
CA THR A 219 9.28 8.66 0.82
C THR A 219 7.78 8.42 0.99
N ALA A 220 7.35 7.16 1.04
CA ALA A 220 5.96 6.80 1.26
C ALA A 220 5.43 7.35 2.60
N SER A 221 6.27 7.38 3.64
CA SER A 221 5.92 7.97 4.94
C SER A 221 5.68 9.47 4.83
N GLU A 222 6.61 10.22 4.23
CA GLU A 222 6.49 11.67 4.02
C GLU A 222 5.27 12.01 3.16
N HIS A 223 5.04 11.25 2.09
CA HIS A 223 3.91 11.45 1.20
C HIS A 223 2.57 11.22 1.91
N ASN A 224 2.46 10.16 2.70
CA ASN A 224 1.27 9.87 3.50
C ASN A 224 1.04 10.94 4.58
N ASN A 225 2.11 11.44 5.20
CA ASN A 225 2.04 12.54 6.18
C ASN A 225 1.58 13.84 5.54
N LEU A 226 2.06 14.16 4.33
CA LEU A 226 1.59 15.32 3.56
C LEU A 226 0.10 15.22 3.26
N ILE A 227 -0.36 14.10 2.70
CA ILE A 227 -1.78 13.86 2.41
C ILE A 227 -2.62 14.02 3.68
N SER A 228 -2.20 13.37 4.77
CA SER A 228 -2.92 13.40 6.05
C SER A 228 -2.99 14.81 6.64
N SER A 229 -1.91 15.59 6.51
CA SER A 229 -1.84 16.97 6.97
C SER A 229 -2.75 17.89 6.18
N LEU A 230 -2.82 17.73 4.86
CA LEU A 230 -3.71 18.50 3.99
C LEU A 230 -5.20 18.14 4.18
N VAL A 231 -5.51 16.86 4.43
CA VAL A 231 -6.88 16.46 4.81
C VAL A 231 -7.28 17.11 6.12
N ARG A 232 -6.43 17.01 7.15
CA ARG A 232 -6.65 17.65 8.45
C ARG A 232 -6.78 19.17 8.34
N GLU A 233 -5.97 19.81 7.50
CA GLU A 233 -6.05 21.24 7.24
C GLU A 233 -7.43 21.63 6.65
N ARG A 234 -7.94 20.86 5.68
CA ARG A 234 -9.29 21.06 5.11
C ARG A 234 -10.40 20.88 6.14
N GLU A 235 -10.29 19.85 6.98
CA GLU A 235 -11.22 19.59 8.09
C GLU A 235 -11.23 20.76 9.07
N LEU A 236 -10.05 21.22 9.51
CA LEU A 236 -9.90 22.35 10.41
C LEU A 236 -10.45 23.65 9.81
N ARG A 237 -10.18 23.92 8.53
CA ARG A 237 -10.76 25.10 7.84
C ARG A 237 -12.29 25.04 7.80
N THR A 238 -12.86 23.86 7.57
CA THR A 238 -14.31 23.66 7.58
C THR A 238 -14.87 23.85 8.98
N ARG A 239 -14.22 23.26 9.99
CA ARG A 239 -14.58 23.40 11.40
C ARG A 239 -14.51 24.84 11.88
N ILE A 240 -13.49 25.60 11.52
CA ILE A 240 -13.37 27.02 11.84
C ILE A 240 -14.54 27.80 11.22
N LYS A 241 -14.88 27.54 9.95
CA LYS A 241 -16.04 28.18 9.30
C LYS A 241 -17.35 27.85 10.01
N GLU A 242 -17.52 26.62 10.49
CA GLU A 242 -18.67 26.22 11.31
C GLU A 242 -18.72 26.94 12.66
N LEU A 243 -17.62 26.95 13.40
CA LEU A 243 -17.52 27.61 14.71
C LEU A 243 -17.79 29.12 14.60
N LEU A 244 -17.23 29.78 13.57
CA LEU A 244 -17.53 31.18 13.28
C LEU A 244 -19.01 31.39 12.93
N ARG A 245 -19.64 30.44 12.23
CA ARG A 245 -21.07 30.48 11.93
C ARG A 245 -21.91 30.33 13.20
N TYR A 246 -21.52 29.47 14.15
CA TYR A 246 -22.20 29.34 15.43
C TYR A 246 -22.12 30.64 16.23
N ARG A 247 -20.92 31.23 16.34
CA ARG A 247 -20.71 32.52 17.00
C ARG A 247 -21.57 33.63 16.39
N ARG A 248 -21.65 33.74 15.06
CA ARG A 248 -22.51 34.74 14.37
C ARG A 248 -24.00 34.55 14.66
N ASN A 249 -24.44 33.32 14.94
CA ASN A 249 -25.83 33.02 15.30
C ASN A 249 -26.07 33.04 16.81
N GLY A 250 -25.09 33.48 17.62
CA GLY A 250 -25.22 33.68 19.05
C GLY A 250 -25.02 32.43 19.91
N ILE A 251 -24.55 31.33 19.32
CA ILE A 251 -24.23 30.08 20.04
C ILE A 251 -22.86 30.25 20.70
N ARG A 252 -22.79 30.01 22.00
CA ARG A 252 -21.57 30.18 22.81
C ARG A 252 -21.06 28.87 23.40
N HIS A 253 -21.89 27.83 23.42
CA HIS A 253 -21.60 26.52 24.00
C HIS A 253 -21.54 25.43 22.92
N VAL A 254 -20.68 24.43 23.12
CA VAL A 254 -20.45 23.36 22.12
C VAL A 254 -21.66 22.42 22.05
N GLU A 255 -22.30 22.19 23.19
CA GLU A 255 -23.48 21.34 23.36
C GLU A 255 -24.66 21.82 22.51
N GLU A 256 -24.80 23.14 22.36
CA GLU A 256 -25.85 23.79 21.56
C GLU A 256 -25.63 23.66 20.04
N CYS A 257 -24.42 23.26 19.60
CA CYS A 257 -24.07 23.21 18.18
C CYS A 257 -24.88 22.14 17.43
N HIS A 258 -25.06 20.96 18.02
CA HIS A 258 -25.77 19.85 17.39
C HIS A 258 -27.24 20.21 17.10
N GLU A 259 -27.92 20.79 18.08
CA GLU A 259 -29.33 21.18 17.95
C GLU A 259 -29.52 22.30 16.91
N PHE A 260 -28.59 23.24 16.84
CA PHE A 260 -28.59 24.25 15.80
C PHE A 260 -28.42 23.66 14.40
N GLU A 261 -27.55 22.66 14.22
CA GLU A 261 -27.38 21.98 12.93
C GLU A 261 -28.67 21.24 12.52
N VAL A 262 -29.31 20.51 13.43
CA VAL A 262 -30.58 19.83 13.17
C VAL A 262 -31.68 20.84 12.78
N ALA A 263 -31.81 21.95 13.53
CA ALA A 263 -32.78 23.00 13.22
C ALA A 263 -32.49 23.69 11.88
N ARG A 264 -31.20 23.86 11.52
CA ARG A 264 -30.77 24.41 10.23
C ARG A 264 -31.10 23.46 9.08
N ALA A 265 -30.74 22.18 9.20
CA ALA A 265 -31.02 21.17 8.20
C ALA A 265 -32.53 21.05 7.91
N ARG A 266 -33.38 21.08 8.95
CA ARG A 266 -34.85 21.11 8.79
C ARG A 266 -35.33 22.34 8.02
N ARG A 267 -34.77 23.53 8.31
CA ARG A 267 -35.12 24.78 7.59
C ARG A 267 -34.68 24.74 6.14
N ASP A 268 -33.49 24.21 5.86
CA ASP A 268 -32.95 24.14 4.51
C ASP A 268 -33.72 23.11 3.66
N LYS A 269 -34.06 21.93 4.22
CA LYS A 269 -34.99 20.97 3.57
C LYS A 269 -36.35 21.60 3.25
N LYS A 270 -36.95 22.36 4.19
CA LYS A 270 -38.23 23.05 3.96
C LYS A 270 -38.14 24.10 2.84
N LYS A 271 -37.03 24.82 2.74
CA LYS A 271 -36.78 25.78 1.65
C LYS A 271 -36.56 25.09 0.31
N GLU A 272 -35.86 23.97 0.30
CA GLU A 272 -35.63 23.18 -0.91
C GLU A 272 -36.95 22.61 -1.44
N ASN A 273 -37.78 22.03 -0.57
CA ASN A 273 -39.11 21.55 -0.94
C ASN A 273 -40.02 22.69 -1.45
N LYS A 274 -39.91 23.89 -0.88
CA LYS A 274 -40.66 25.08 -1.36
C LYS A 274 -40.16 25.58 -2.73
N LYS A 275 -38.90 25.34 -3.08
CA LYS A 275 -38.36 25.65 -4.42
C LYS A 275 -38.71 24.60 -5.47
N LYS A 276 -38.90 23.34 -5.05
CA LYS A 276 -39.32 22.23 -5.92
C LYS A 276 -40.85 22.16 -6.11
N ALA A 277 -41.63 22.79 -5.23
CA ALA A 277 -43.07 22.94 -5.43
C ALA A 277 -43.33 23.84 -6.65
N PRO A 278 -44.18 23.42 -7.62
CA PRO A 278 -44.51 24.26 -8.76
C PRO A 278 -45.17 25.54 -8.26
N SER A 279 -44.77 26.68 -8.82
CA SER A 279 -45.34 27.98 -8.49
C SER A 279 -46.81 28.01 -8.92
N ILE A 280 -47.73 27.78 -7.98
CA ILE A 280 -49.20 27.87 -8.19
C ILE A 280 -49.60 29.26 -8.73
N HIS A 281 -48.75 30.28 -8.58
CA HIS A 281 -49.01 31.63 -9.08
C HIS A 281 -49.02 31.74 -10.63
N ASN A 282 -48.53 30.74 -11.37
CA ASN A 282 -48.59 30.76 -12.84
C ASN A 282 -49.81 30.05 -13.43
N PHE A 283 -50.63 29.34 -12.63
CA PHE A 283 -51.80 28.63 -13.16
C PHE A 283 -53.08 29.49 -13.19
N ALA A 284 -53.12 30.57 -12.41
CA ALA A 284 -54.32 31.40 -12.25
C ALA A 284 -54.50 32.49 -13.31
N PHE A 285 -53.63 32.58 -14.33
CA PHE A 285 -53.66 33.67 -15.32
C PHE A 285 -54.02 33.23 -16.76
N HIS A 286 -54.44 31.97 -16.97
CA HIS A 286 -54.86 31.46 -18.29
C HIS A 286 -56.31 30.97 -18.34
N ALA A 287 -57.13 31.29 -17.34
CA ALA A 287 -58.58 31.12 -17.43
C ALA A 287 -59.21 32.35 -18.11
N GLY A 288 -59.13 32.41 -19.44
CA GLY A 288 -59.93 33.32 -20.25
C GLY A 288 -59.12 34.17 -21.22
N GLN A 289 -58.81 33.61 -22.39
CA GLN A 289 -58.92 34.31 -23.68
C GLN A 289 -58.75 33.29 -24.83
N PRO A 290 -59.58 33.36 -25.90
CA PRO A 290 -59.47 32.47 -27.04
C PRO A 290 -58.32 32.87 -27.98
N ALA A 291 -57.79 31.87 -28.67
CA ALA A 291 -56.71 31.98 -29.63
C ALA A 291 -57.11 32.84 -30.86
N SER A 292 -56.17 33.66 -31.33
CA SER A 292 -56.09 34.03 -32.75
C SER A 292 -54.64 34.29 -33.15
N ASP A 293 -54.27 33.69 -34.27
CA ASP A 293 -52.99 33.81 -34.98
C ASP A 293 -52.73 35.23 -35.47
N SER A 294 -51.47 35.68 -35.42
CA SER A 294 -50.74 36.16 -36.59
C SER A 294 -49.33 36.68 -36.23
N ASN A 295 -48.39 36.22 -37.05
CA ASN A 295 -47.04 36.74 -37.24
C ASN A 295 -47.09 38.23 -37.64
N ASP A 296 -46.24 39.09 -37.07
CA ASP A 296 -45.08 39.68 -37.80
C ASP A 296 -44.43 40.89 -37.04
N SER A 297 -43.11 40.94 -37.22
CA SER A 297 -42.17 42.08 -37.28
C SER A 297 -42.07 43.21 -36.22
N ASN A 298 -40.88 43.22 -35.59
CA ASN A 298 -39.97 44.35 -35.35
C ASN A 298 -40.45 45.62 -34.60
N GLY A 299 -40.06 45.71 -33.32
CA GLY A 299 -39.98 46.95 -32.55
C GLY A 299 -38.94 46.84 -31.42
N PRO A 300 -38.22 47.92 -31.05
CA PRO A 300 -37.02 47.82 -30.23
C PRO A 300 -37.33 47.47 -28.78
N VAL A 301 -36.71 46.39 -28.28
CA VAL A 301 -36.81 45.91 -26.90
C VAL A 301 -36.27 46.97 -25.94
N ARG A 302 -37.17 47.70 -25.27
CA ARG A 302 -36.81 48.51 -24.09
C ARG A 302 -36.33 47.59 -22.98
N LYS A 303 -35.00 47.50 -22.79
CA LYS A 303 -34.38 46.83 -21.65
C LYS A 303 -34.78 47.55 -20.35
N VAL A 304 -35.82 47.04 -19.67
CA VAL A 304 -36.12 47.42 -18.29
C VAL A 304 -34.92 46.99 -17.45
N LYS A 305 -34.05 47.94 -17.07
CA LYS A 305 -33.00 47.73 -16.08
C LYS A 305 -33.68 47.25 -14.79
N ARG A 306 -33.61 45.94 -14.51
CA ARG A 306 -33.93 45.40 -13.18
C ARG A 306 -33.01 46.13 -12.20
N LYS A 307 -33.58 47.04 -11.43
CA LYS A 307 -32.92 47.73 -10.32
C LYS A 307 -32.30 46.62 -9.45
N ARG A 308 -30.97 46.47 -9.46
CA ARG A 308 -30.26 45.60 -8.52
C ARG A 308 -30.71 46.09 -7.15
N ARG A 309 -31.57 45.31 -6.49
CA ARG A 309 -31.86 45.49 -5.07
C ARG A 309 -30.50 45.53 -4.40
N LYS A 310 -30.08 46.72 -3.93
CA LYS A 310 -28.94 46.83 -3.02
C LYS A 310 -29.20 45.76 -1.97
N LYS A 311 -28.27 44.82 -1.86
CA LYS A 311 -28.25 43.82 -0.81
C LYS A 311 -28.23 44.66 0.45
N SER A 312 -29.39 44.88 1.09
CA SER A 312 -29.40 45.61 2.35
C SER A 312 -28.47 44.81 3.22
N GLU A 313 -27.44 45.47 3.73
CA GLU A 313 -26.62 44.92 4.79
C GLU A 313 -27.57 44.28 5.80
N MET A 314 -27.44 42.97 6.01
CA MET A 314 -28.22 42.23 7.00
C MET A 314 -27.81 42.63 8.43
N PHE A 315 -27.43 43.89 8.65
CA PHE A 315 -27.12 44.50 9.93
C PHE A 315 -28.38 45.00 10.62
N SER A 316 -29.41 44.15 10.66
CA SER A 316 -30.44 44.13 11.70
C SER A 316 -31.24 42.83 11.62
N ARG A 317 -30.53 41.69 11.57
CA ARG A 317 -31.18 40.46 12.03
C ARG A 317 -31.31 40.59 13.53
N LYS A 318 -32.55 40.64 14.05
CA LYS A 318 -32.82 40.42 15.47
C LYS A 318 -31.96 39.25 15.90
N LYS A 319 -30.99 39.50 16.81
CA LYS A 319 -30.18 38.45 17.41
C LYS A 319 -31.17 37.40 17.87
N ILE A 320 -31.13 36.21 17.26
CA ILE A 320 -31.95 35.09 17.73
C ILE A 320 -31.31 34.70 19.03
N HIS A 321 -31.65 35.41 20.09
CA HIS A 321 -31.37 34.93 21.42
C HIS A 321 -32.26 33.71 21.54
N ALA A 322 -31.63 32.54 21.52
CA ALA A 322 -32.17 31.28 21.96
C ALA A 322 -32.53 31.34 23.46
N SER A 323 -33.19 32.42 23.91
CA SER A 323 -33.50 32.69 25.32
C SER A 323 -34.97 32.41 25.60
N ARG A 324 -35.93 32.98 24.86
CA ARG A 324 -37.34 32.87 25.28
C ARG A 324 -37.94 31.49 25.04
N TYR A 325 -37.84 30.96 23.83
CA TYR A 325 -38.34 29.61 23.53
C TYR A 325 -37.59 28.53 24.32
N TRP A 326 -36.29 28.73 24.56
CA TRP A 326 -35.45 27.75 25.25
C TRP A 326 -35.55 27.84 26.77
N ARG A 327 -35.66 29.02 27.38
CA ARG A 327 -36.02 29.15 28.80
C ARG A 327 -37.39 28.54 29.06
N TRP A 328 -38.34 28.75 28.16
CA TRP A 328 -39.65 28.11 28.24
C TRP A 328 -39.55 26.58 28.12
N LYS A 329 -38.80 26.06 27.14
CA LYS A 329 -38.63 24.62 26.93
C LYS A 329 -37.86 23.92 28.06
N MET A 330 -36.85 24.58 28.63
CA MET A 330 -36.10 24.08 29.80
C MET A 330 -36.96 24.12 31.06
N ALA A 331 -37.73 25.20 31.28
CA ALA A 331 -38.70 25.25 32.37
C ALA A 331 -39.75 24.15 32.26
N GLN A 332 -40.17 23.80 31.03
CA GLN A 332 -41.16 22.74 30.78
C GLN A 332 -40.60 21.34 31.11
N ARG A 333 -39.35 21.05 30.73
CA ARG A 333 -38.64 19.81 31.12
C ARG A 333 -38.38 19.73 32.62
N GLU A 334 -38.11 20.85 33.28
CA GLU A 334 -37.96 20.92 34.74
C GLU A 334 -39.29 20.60 35.43
N LEU A 335 -40.40 21.12 34.90
CA LEU A 335 -41.74 20.85 35.40
C LEU A 335 -42.12 19.36 35.27
N GLU A 336 -41.80 18.75 34.13
CA GLU A 336 -42.01 17.30 33.91
C GLU A 336 -41.19 16.44 34.87
N ARG A 337 -39.93 16.82 35.13
CA ARG A 337 -39.09 16.13 36.11
C ARG A 337 -39.64 16.23 37.53
N GLN A 338 -40.07 17.42 37.95
CA GLN A 338 -40.70 17.63 39.26
C GLN A 338 -42.03 16.86 39.38
N ARG A 339 -42.79 16.75 38.28
CA ARG A 339 -44.04 15.97 38.26
C ARG A 339 -43.77 14.48 38.42
N ALA A 340 -42.79 13.93 37.70
CA ALA A 340 -42.37 12.54 37.83
C ALA A 340 -41.74 12.23 39.21
N GLU A 341 -41.09 13.19 39.85
CA GLU A 341 -40.58 13.02 41.21
C GLU A 341 -41.71 13.05 42.26
N ARG A 342 -42.71 13.91 42.09
CA ARG A 342 -43.92 13.92 42.93
C ARG A 342 -44.74 12.64 42.78
N GLU A 343 -44.86 12.12 41.56
CA GLU A 343 -45.53 10.86 41.27
C GLU A 343 -44.83 9.68 41.95
N ARG A 344 -43.49 9.62 41.86
CA ARG A 344 -42.68 8.63 42.60
C ARG A 344 -42.78 8.75 44.12
N ARG A 345 -42.88 9.97 44.66
CA ARG A 345 -43.13 10.19 46.10
C ARG A 345 -44.55 9.78 46.51
N HIS A 346 -45.53 9.99 45.65
CA HIS A 346 -46.91 9.57 45.89
C HIS A 346 -47.06 8.05 45.84
N GLU A 347 -46.35 7.36 44.93
CA GLU A 347 -46.24 5.90 44.92
C GLU A 347 -45.56 5.36 46.18
N GLN A 348 -44.50 6.02 46.68
CA GLN A 348 -43.85 5.64 47.94
C GLN A 348 -44.73 5.84 49.18
N LEU A 349 -45.61 6.85 49.19
CA LEU A 349 -46.55 7.08 50.28
C LEU A 349 -47.78 6.18 50.20
N GLY A 350 -48.31 5.92 48.99
CA GLY A 350 -49.41 4.98 48.77
C GLY A 350 -49.04 3.51 49.01
N GLY A 351 -47.77 3.15 48.88
CA GLY A 351 -47.26 1.82 49.22
C GLY A 351 -47.15 1.54 50.73
N ARG A 352 -47.30 2.56 51.59
CA ARG A 352 -47.15 2.42 53.06
C ARG A 352 -48.46 2.17 53.79
N GLU A 353 -49.62 2.33 53.14
CA GLU A 353 -50.94 2.10 53.74
C GLU A 353 -51.49 0.68 53.50
N GLN A 354 -50.85 -0.14 52.66
CA GLN A 354 -51.32 -1.52 52.39
C GLN A 354 -50.61 -2.64 53.18
N HIS A 355 -49.66 -2.31 54.05
CA HIS A 355 -48.99 -3.28 54.93
C HIS A 355 -49.15 -2.89 56.42
N SER A 356 -50.37 -2.91 56.94
CA SER A 356 -50.61 -2.90 58.39
C SER A 356 -51.93 -3.56 58.80
N THR A 357 -52.25 -4.74 58.26
CA THR A 357 -53.21 -5.67 58.90
C THR A 357 -52.81 -7.11 58.58
N GLY A 358 -52.15 -7.78 59.52
CA GLY A 358 -51.76 -9.19 59.40
C GLY A 358 -50.95 -9.64 60.61
N GLY A 359 -51.64 -9.93 61.72
CA GLY A 359 -51.04 -10.50 62.92
C GLY A 359 -50.52 -11.93 62.71
N PRO A 360 -49.57 -12.41 63.53
CA PRO A 360 -48.87 -13.67 63.32
C PRO A 360 -49.71 -14.87 63.80
N GLY A 361 -49.97 -15.81 62.88
CA GLY A 361 -50.52 -17.13 63.22
C GLY A 361 -49.44 -18.02 63.81
N GLY A 362 -49.62 -18.40 65.08
CA GLY A 362 -48.81 -19.42 65.75
C GLY A 362 -49.09 -20.82 65.20
N GLY A 363 -48.02 -21.59 65.02
CA GLY A 363 -48.09 -23.00 64.70
C GLY A 363 -48.45 -23.86 65.90
N SER A 364 -49.12 -24.99 65.64
CA SER A 364 -49.07 -26.16 66.51
C SER A 364 -49.63 -27.41 65.82
N ARG A 365 -48.90 -28.51 66.06
CA ARG A 365 -49.20 -29.93 65.83
C ARG A 365 -48.95 -30.43 64.40
N GLY A 366 -48.22 -31.51 64.19
CA GLY A 366 -47.67 -32.49 65.11
C GLY A 366 -47.15 -33.68 64.28
N GLU A 367 -46.43 -34.55 64.98
CA GLU A 367 -45.89 -35.86 64.57
C GLU A 367 -46.74 -36.68 63.60
#